data_AF-I4CE09-F1
#
_entry.id   AF-I4CE09-F1
#
_cell.length_a   1.000
_cell.length_b   1.000
_cell.length_c   1.000
_cell.angle_alpha   90.00
_cell.angle_beta   90.00
_cell.angle_gamma   90.00
#
_symmetry.space_group_name_H-M   'P 1'
#
loop_
_entity.id
_entity.type
_entity.pdbx_description
1 polymer ?
#
loop_
_entity_poly.entity_id
_entity_poly.type
_entity_poly.pdbx_seq_one_letter_code
_entity_poly.pdbx_strand_id
1 'polypeptide(L)'
;MNICDLTRRTRRQLGMPSPYDFFCWALMIGILLFMVSGCGRYKEELESARQQIEKLNSDVKKLTEETASLNREKSRLIDDVNALSDKNTRMQRELDDLNKTKAALSGENKELKKKYGAVEEEISSLKTEKAKLTQEVEELKKRAANMVPSPGPLAAMPTEVTPEKAKQPEELSPCDAVLAFMKASERVVRQQKGGERTKALEQVKQQYAPKMKGAPEKARKAAQDWVKEGTKFWDKSSDESSFRLLQLRNTVLETCGKSAREAGF
;
A
#
# COMPACT_ATOMS: atom_id res chain seq x y z
N MET A 1 120.84 -57.67 -14.30
CA MET A 1 120.87 -56.22 -14.03
C MET A 1 120.82 -55.50 -15.36
N ASN A 2 119.63 -55.12 -15.86
CA ASN A 2 119.56 -54.17 -16.97
C ASN A 2 118.17 -53.57 -17.24
N ILE A 3 118.24 -52.28 -17.60
CA ILE A 3 117.28 -51.31 -18.18
C ILE A 3 116.05 -50.90 -17.34
N CYS A 4 115.36 -51.79 -16.62
CA CYS A 4 114.16 -51.38 -15.84
C CYS A 4 114.48 -50.68 -14.51
N ASP A 5 115.69 -50.86 -13.96
CA ASP A 5 116.09 -50.27 -12.67
C ASP A 5 116.70 -48.86 -12.79
N LEU A 6 117.18 -48.45 -13.96
CA LEU A 6 117.69 -47.08 -14.16
C LEU A 6 116.57 -46.04 -14.35
N THR A 7 115.36 -46.47 -14.72
CA THR A 7 114.21 -45.56 -14.86
C THR A 7 113.51 -45.29 -13.52
N ARG A 8 113.76 -46.13 -12.50
CA ARG A 8 113.10 -46.06 -11.19
C ARG A 8 113.77 -45.06 -10.23
N ARG A 9 115.04 -44.69 -10.47
CA ARG A 9 115.77 -43.70 -9.65
C ARG A 9 115.60 -42.25 -10.08
N THR A 10 115.12 -41.98 -11.30
CA THR A 10 114.86 -40.60 -11.77
C THR A 10 113.42 -40.14 -11.51
N ARG A 11 112.49 -41.07 -11.16
CA ARG A 11 111.07 -40.74 -10.91
C ARG A 11 110.76 -40.38 -9.44
N ARG A 12 111.71 -40.51 -8.51
CA ARG A 12 111.52 -40.13 -7.08
C ARG A 12 111.87 -38.68 -6.74
N GLN A 13 112.31 -37.87 -7.71
CA GLN A 13 112.65 -36.44 -7.52
C GLN A 13 111.56 -35.48 -8.03
N LEU A 14 110.55 -35.97 -8.72
CA LEU A 14 109.33 -35.21 -9.03
C LEU A 14 108.16 -36.03 -8.50
N GLY A 15 107.55 -35.59 -7.41
CA GLY A 15 106.34 -36.20 -6.86
C GLY A 15 105.17 -36.12 -7.84
N MET A 16 105.23 -36.90 -8.92
CA MET A 16 104.19 -37.01 -9.93
C MET A 16 103.29 -38.19 -9.56
N PRO A 17 101.98 -37.94 -9.33
CA PRO A 17 101.01 -38.98 -9.01
C PRO A 17 100.98 -40.07 -10.09
N SER A 18 100.64 -41.30 -9.71
CA SER A 18 100.45 -42.36 -10.70
C SER A 18 99.25 -42.03 -11.59
N PRO A 19 99.19 -42.53 -12.84
CA PRO A 19 98.03 -42.32 -13.72
C PRO A 19 96.72 -42.84 -13.10
N TYR A 20 96.80 -43.81 -12.17
CA TYR A 20 95.65 -44.28 -11.39
C TYR A 20 95.16 -43.25 -10.37
N ASP A 21 96.04 -42.44 -9.78
CA ASP A 21 95.66 -41.39 -8.83
C ASP A 21 94.91 -40.25 -9.54
N PHE A 22 95.34 -39.88 -10.76
CA PHE A 22 94.62 -38.92 -11.60
C PHE A 22 93.24 -39.41 -12.00
N PHE A 23 93.12 -40.70 -12.35
CA PHE A 23 91.84 -41.30 -12.72
C PHE A 23 90.88 -41.36 -11.51
N CYS A 24 91.38 -41.77 -10.34
CA CYS A 24 90.61 -41.76 -9.10
C CYS A 24 90.17 -40.34 -8.71
N TRP A 25 91.05 -39.35 -8.81
CA TRP A 25 90.72 -37.95 -8.51
C TRP A 25 89.67 -37.38 -9.49
N ALA A 26 89.81 -37.66 -10.79
CA ALA A 26 88.83 -37.25 -11.80
C ALA A 26 87.47 -37.92 -11.59
N LEU A 27 87.43 -39.21 -11.22
CA LEU A 27 86.20 -39.92 -10.89
C LEU A 27 85.52 -39.33 -9.65
N MET A 28 86.29 -39.03 -8.60
CA MET A 28 85.77 -38.41 -7.38
C MET A 28 85.21 -37.01 -7.65
N ILE A 29 85.88 -36.19 -8.47
CA ILE A 29 85.35 -34.89 -8.91
C ILE A 29 84.07 -35.07 -9.73
N GLY A 30 84.03 -36.03 -10.66
CA GLY A 30 82.85 -36.31 -11.47
C GLY A 30 81.64 -36.69 -10.62
N ILE A 31 81.82 -37.56 -9.62
CA ILE A 31 80.77 -37.95 -8.67
C ILE A 31 80.33 -36.73 -7.84
N LEU A 32 81.27 -35.90 -7.39
CA LEU A 32 80.96 -34.73 -6.56
C LEU A 32 80.20 -33.65 -7.36
N LEU A 33 80.58 -33.40 -8.61
CA LEU A 33 79.86 -32.50 -9.52
C LEU A 33 78.46 -33.01 -9.87
N PHE A 34 78.31 -34.33 -10.06
CA PHE A 34 77.02 -34.97 -10.30
C PHE A 34 76.10 -34.84 -9.07
N MET A 35 76.62 -35.10 -7.87
CA MET A 35 75.88 -34.94 -6.61
C MET A 35 75.48 -33.49 -6.36
N VAL A 36 76.37 -32.52 -6.59
CA VAL A 36 76.07 -31.09 -6.44
C VAL A 36 75.01 -30.63 -7.43
N SER A 37 75.08 -31.07 -8.68
CA SER A 37 74.07 -30.74 -9.71
C SER A 37 72.71 -31.40 -9.44
N GLY A 38 72.71 -32.64 -8.93
CA GLY A 38 71.49 -33.34 -8.52
C GLY A 38 70.78 -32.64 -7.36
N CYS A 39 71.52 -32.29 -6.30
CA CYS A 39 70.99 -31.61 -5.12
C CYS A 39 70.34 -30.25 -5.44
N GLY A 40 70.84 -29.51 -6.44
CA GLY A 40 70.23 -28.25 -6.88
C GLY A 40 68.82 -28.44 -7.45
N ARG A 41 68.64 -29.42 -8.35
CA ARG A 41 67.34 -29.72 -8.97
C ARG A 41 66.30 -30.20 -7.96
N TYR A 42 66.70 -31.06 -7.02
CA TYR A 42 65.79 -31.50 -5.95
C TYR A 42 65.34 -30.35 -5.06
N LYS A 43 66.21 -29.36 -4.81
CA LYS A 43 65.86 -28.18 -4.01
C LYS A 43 64.88 -27.27 -4.76
N GLU A 44 65.07 -27.05 -6.06
CA GLU A 44 64.13 -26.27 -6.89
C GLU A 44 62.75 -26.94 -6.99
N GLU A 45 62.71 -28.26 -7.21
CA GLU A 45 61.45 -29.03 -7.23
C GLU A 45 60.74 -28.97 -5.87
N LEU A 46 61.48 -29.05 -4.76
CA LEU A 46 60.91 -28.94 -3.41
C LEU A 46 60.31 -27.56 -3.15
N GLU A 47 61.01 -26.48 -3.52
CA GLU A 47 60.50 -25.11 -3.37
C GLU A 47 59.29 -24.85 -4.29
N SER A 48 59.30 -25.36 -5.52
CA SER A 48 58.14 -25.29 -6.41
C SER A 48 56.93 -26.03 -5.84
N ALA A 49 57.13 -27.26 -5.32
CA ALA A 49 56.08 -28.03 -4.68
C ALA A 49 55.52 -27.31 -3.44
N ARG A 50 56.38 -26.68 -2.62
CA ARG A 50 55.96 -25.86 -1.48
C ARG A 50 55.09 -24.69 -1.91
N GLN A 51 55.51 -23.93 -2.92
CA GLN A 51 54.73 -22.81 -3.45
C GLN A 51 53.37 -23.26 -3.99
N GLN A 52 53.31 -24.41 -4.67
CA GLN A 52 52.05 -24.99 -5.12
C GLN A 52 51.15 -25.36 -3.94
N ILE A 53 51.68 -26.02 -2.90
CA ILE A 53 50.92 -26.35 -1.69
C ILE A 53 50.37 -25.08 -1.01
N GLU A 54 51.17 -24.03 -0.88
CA GLU A 54 50.72 -22.76 -0.31
C GLU A 54 49.60 -22.12 -1.13
N LYS A 55 49.74 -22.14 -2.47
CA LYS A 55 48.70 -21.63 -3.38
C LYS A 55 47.40 -22.43 -3.25
N LEU A 56 47.47 -23.76 -3.31
CA LEU A 56 46.31 -24.62 -3.13
C LEU A 56 45.66 -24.40 -1.76
N ASN A 57 46.44 -24.23 -0.69
CA ASN A 57 45.90 -23.98 0.64
C ASN A 57 45.18 -22.62 0.71
N SER A 58 45.72 -21.60 0.04
CA SER A 58 45.05 -20.30 -0.12
C SER A 58 43.73 -20.41 -0.87
N ASP A 59 43.71 -21.15 -1.98
CA ASP A 59 42.52 -21.37 -2.79
C ASP A 59 41.45 -22.17 -2.02
N VAL A 60 41.85 -23.21 -1.27
CA VAL A 60 40.96 -23.98 -0.39
C VAL A 60 40.34 -23.08 0.69
N LYS A 61 41.10 -22.19 1.31
CA LYS A 61 40.57 -21.23 2.30
C LYS A 61 39.52 -20.31 1.68
N LYS A 62 39.80 -19.72 0.51
CA LYS A 62 38.86 -18.86 -0.20
C LYS A 62 37.57 -19.60 -0.56
N LEU A 63 37.67 -20.79 -1.14
CA LEU A 63 36.49 -21.60 -1.49
C LEU A 63 35.67 -21.99 -0.25
N THR A 64 36.34 -22.23 0.88
CA THR A 64 35.66 -22.52 2.16
C THR A 64 34.87 -21.30 2.65
N GLU A 65 35.46 -20.10 2.56
CA GLU A 65 34.79 -18.84 2.92
C GLU A 65 33.61 -18.53 2.00
N GLU A 66 33.78 -18.70 0.69
CA GLU A 66 32.71 -18.56 -0.31
C GLU A 66 31.57 -19.54 -0.05
N THR A 67 31.87 -20.81 0.22
CA THR A 67 30.87 -21.83 0.57
C THR A 67 30.10 -21.46 1.84
N ALA A 68 30.80 -20.95 2.86
CA ALA A 68 30.15 -20.47 4.08
C ALA A 68 29.24 -19.26 3.82
N SER A 69 29.65 -18.32 2.95
CA SER A 69 28.83 -17.19 2.55
C SER A 69 27.57 -17.62 1.81
N LEU A 70 27.73 -18.49 0.79
CA LEU A 70 26.61 -19.02 0.01
C LEU A 70 25.62 -19.81 0.87
N ASN A 71 26.10 -20.56 1.87
CA ASN A 71 25.21 -21.25 2.81
C ASN A 71 24.39 -20.27 3.66
N ARG A 72 24.99 -19.14 4.09
CA ARG A 72 24.25 -18.09 4.82
C ARG A 72 23.20 -17.42 3.93
N GLU A 73 23.55 -17.11 2.69
CA GLU A 73 22.60 -16.55 1.72
C GLU A 73 21.46 -17.50 1.43
N LYS A 74 21.75 -18.80 1.25
CA LYS A 74 20.74 -19.84 1.09
C LYS A 74 19.79 -19.90 2.28
N SER A 75 20.31 -19.86 3.51
CA SER A 75 19.46 -19.83 4.71
C SER A 75 18.55 -18.60 4.75
N ARG A 76 19.09 -17.40 4.48
CA ARG A 76 18.28 -16.17 4.41
C ARG A 76 17.19 -16.27 3.35
N LEU A 77 17.51 -16.81 2.18
CA LEU A 77 16.53 -16.95 1.10
C LEU A 77 15.41 -17.94 1.47
N ILE A 78 15.73 -19.00 2.22
CA ILE A 78 14.72 -19.93 2.76
C ILE A 78 13.79 -19.19 3.74
N ASP A 79 14.35 -18.38 4.64
CA ASP A 79 13.56 -17.59 5.59
C ASP A 79 12.65 -16.59 4.85
N ASP A 80 13.16 -15.90 3.84
CA ASP A 80 12.39 -14.98 3.00
C ASP A 80 11.24 -15.70 2.28
N VAL A 81 11.50 -16.88 1.70
CA VAL A 81 10.47 -17.69 1.02
C VAL A 81 9.37 -18.10 2.01
N ASN A 82 9.74 -18.52 3.22
CA ASN A 82 8.76 -18.88 4.26
C ASN A 82 7.91 -17.67 4.66
N ALA A 83 8.54 -16.51 4.88
CA ALA A 83 7.83 -15.27 5.23
C ALA A 83 6.87 -14.83 4.11
N LEU A 84 7.28 -14.95 2.83
CA LEU A 84 6.42 -14.68 1.69
C LEU A 84 5.23 -15.66 1.62
N SER A 85 5.47 -16.95 1.88
CA SER A 85 4.42 -17.98 1.91
C SER A 85 3.37 -17.69 2.99
N ASP A 86 3.81 -17.30 4.18
CA ASP A 86 2.91 -16.93 5.28
C ASP A 86 2.09 -15.68 4.94
N LYS A 87 2.72 -14.67 4.35
CA LYS A 87 2.05 -13.45 3.89
C LYS A 87 1.01 -13.77 2.82
N ASN A 88 1.33 -14.63 1.85
CA ASN A 88 0.40 -15.05 0.81
C ASN A 88 -0.80 -15.80 1.41
N THR A 89 -0.56 -16.69 2.37
CA THR A 89 -1.62 -17.41 3.07
C THR A 89 -2.54 -16.45 3.85
N ARG A 90 -1.99 -15.42 4.51
CA ARG A 90 -2.79 -14.38 5.17
C ARG A 90 -3.65 -13.60 4.18
N MET A 91 -3.08 -13.17 3.07
CA MET A 91 -3.80 -12.44 2.02
C MET A 91 -4.95 -13.29 1.43
N GLN A 92 -4.73 -14.60 1.23
CA GLN A 92 -5.79 -15.48 0.75
C GLN A 92 -6.98 -15.55 1.73
N ARG A 93 -6.71 -15.62 3.04
CA ARG A 93 -7.78 -15.59 4.07
C ARG A 93 -8.53 -14.26 4.09
N GLU A 94 -7.81 -13.14 3.95
CA GLU A 94 -8.43 -11.80 3.88
C GLU A 94 -9.33 -11.67 2.64
N LEU A 95 -8.91 -12.20 1.49
CA LEU A 95 -9.74 -12.23 0.28
C LEU A 95 -11.00 -13.06 0.47
N ASP A 96 -10.89 -14.23 1.12
CA ASP A 96 -12.04 -15.08 1.40
C ASP A 96 -13.05 -14.40 2.34
N ASP A 97 -12.56 -13.73 3.38
CA ASP A 97 -13.38 -12.96 4.32
C ASP A 97 -14.08 -11.78 3.64
N LEU A 98 -13.35 -11.04 2.80
CA LEU A 98 -13.90 -9.93 2.02
C LEU A 98 -14.99 -10.41 1.05
N ASN A 99 -14.80 -11.58 0.41
CA ASN A 99 -15.80 -12.18 -0.45
C ASN A 99 -17.07 -12.59 0.32
N LYS A 100 -16.93 -13.15 1.53
CA LYS A 100 -18.07 -13.46 2.40
C LYS A 100 -18.83 -12.18 2.80
N THR A 101 -18.11 -11.15 3.20
CA THR A 101 -18.70 -9.85 3.56
C THR A 101 -19.43 -9.22 2.38
N LYS A 102 -18.84 -9.26 1.19
CA LYS A 102 -19.48 -8.79 -0.06
C LYS A 102 -20.77 -9.55 -0.37
N ALA A 103 -20.77 -10.87 -0.19
CA ALA A 103 -21.96 -11.69 -0.41
C ALA A 103 -23.07 -11.36 0.60
N ALA A 104 -22.73 -11.19 1.88
CA ALA A 104 -23.68 -10.80 2.93
C ALA A 104 -24.31 -9.42 2.64
N LEU A 105 -23.50 -8.40 2.37
CA LEU A 105 -23.97 -7.06 2.01
C LEU A 105 -24.82 -7.06 0.74
N SER A 106 -24.48 -7.89 -0.25
CA SER A 106 -25.32 -8.06 -1.44
C SER A 106 -26.68 -8.67 -1.10
N GLY A 107 -26.74 -9.58 -0.12
CA GLY A 107 -27.98 -10.16 0.38
C GLY A 107 -28.85 -9.11 1.08
N GLU A 108 -28.27 -8.38 2.02
CA GLU A 108 -28.94 -7.29 2.75
C GLU A 108 -29.50 -6.22 1.81
N ASN A 109 -28.73 -5.82 0.79
CA ASN A 109 -29.18 -4.83 -0.19
C ASN A 109 -30.38 -5.34 -1.02
N LYS A 110 -30.41 -6.64 -1.38
CA LYS A 110 -31.57 -7.24 -2.05
C LYS A 110 -32.80 -7.23 -1.14
N GLU A 111 -32.63 -7.56 0.14
CA GLU A 111 -33.73 -7.53 1.11
C GLU A 111 -34.26 -6.12 1.32
N LEU A 112 -33.36 -5.14 1.45
CA LEU A 112 -33.73 -3.74 1.61
C LEU A 112 -34.48 -3.20 0.40
N LYS A 113 -34.08 -3.57 -0.82
CA LYS A 113 -34.82 -3.24 -2.04
C LYS A 113 -36.24 -3.83 -2.04
N LYS A 114 -36.42 -5.07 -1.58
CA LYS A 114 -37.76 -5.67 -1.44
C LYS A 114 -38.63 -4.91 -0.44
N LYS A 115 -38.08 -4.61 0.74
CA LYS A 115 -38.79 -3.82 1.77
C LYS A 115 -39.18 -2.44 1.25
N TYR A 116 -38.27 -1.78 0.53
CA TYR A 116 -38.53 -0.48 -0.09
C TYR A 116 -39.70 -0.54 -1.09
N GLY A 117 -39.73 -1.55 -1.97
CA GLY A 117 -40.84 -1.74 -2.90
C GLY A 117 -42.19 -1.97 -2.19
N ALA A 118 -42.21 -2.79 -1.14
CA ALA A 118 -43.42 -3.04 -0.35
C ALA A 118 -43.96 -1.76 0.31
N VAL A 119 -43.08 -0.93 0.87
CA VAL A 119 -43.46 0.37 1.45
C VAL A 119 -43.98 1.33 0.37
N GLU A 120 -43.41 1.34 -0.82
CA GLU A 120 -43.87 2.17 -1.94
C GLU A 120 -45.30 1.77 -2.40
N GLU A 121 -45.59 0.47 -2.44
CA GLU A 121 -46.94 -0.05 -2.69
C GLU A 121 -47.93 0.36 -1.59
N GLU A 122 -47.54 0.24 -0.32
CA GLU A 122 -48.36 0.65 0.83
C GLU A 122 -48.68 2.15 0.80
N ILE A 123 -47.69 3.00 0.52
CA ILE A 123 -47.89 4.44 0.36
C ILE A 123 -48.87 4.74 -0.77
N SER A 124 -48.79 4.00 -1.89
CA SER A 124 -49.69 4.18 -3.03
C SER A 124 -51.12 3.78 -2.69
N SER A 125 -51.30 2.69 -1.93
CA SER A 125 -52.59 2.26 -1.40
C SER A 125 -53.20 3.33 -0.47
N LEU A 126 -52.44 3.79 0.53
CA LEU A 126 -52.87 4.81 1.49
C LEU A 126 -53.25 6.14 0.82
N LYS A 127 -52.51 6.56 -0.23
CA LYS A 127 -52.88 7.73 -1.03
C LYS A 127 -54.25 7.56 -1.69
N THR A 128 -54.54 6.38 -2.22
CA THR A 128 -55.82 6.07 -2.86
C THR A 128 -56.96 6.06 -1.85
N GLU A 129 -56.76 5.45 -0.68
CA GLU A 129 -57.73 5.44 0.41
C GLU A 129 -58.01 6.85 0.94
N LYS A 130 -56.96 7.65 1.16
CA LYS A 130 -57.09 9.07 1.54
C LYS A 130 -57.92 9.86 0.53
N ALA A 131 -57.72 9.63 -0.77
CA ALA A 131 -58.49 10.32 -1.81
C ALA A 131 -59.98 9.95 -1.76
N LYS A 132 -60.31 8.66 -1.54
CA LYS A 132 -61.69 8.20 -1.37
C LYS A 132 -62.35 8.81 -0.13
N LEU A 133 -61.69 8.74 1.03
CA LEU A 133 -62.20 9.33 2.26
C LEU A 133 -62.41 10.86 2.13
N THR A 134 -61.52 11.54 1.41
CA THR A 134 -61.68 12.98 1.14
C THR A 134 -62.95 13.26 0.32
N GLN A 135 -63.25 12.42 -0.69
CA GLN A 135 -64.50 12.54 -1.45
C GLN A 135 -65.73 12.29 -0.59
N GLU A 136 -65.72 11.24 0.25
CA GLU A 136 -66.81 10.92 1.18
C GLU A 136 -67.08 12.07 2.17
N VAL A 137 -66.02 12.68 2.72
CA VAL A 137 -66.15 13.84 3.61
C VAL A 137 -66.79 15.03 2.89
N GLU A 138 -66.40 15.32 1.65
CA GLU A 138 -67.00 16.40 0.86
C GLU A 138 -68.47 16.12 0.51
N GLU A 139 -68.83 14.86 0.22
CA GLU A 139 -70.22 14.47 0.02
C GLU A 139 -71.07 14.61 1.29
N LEU A 140 -70.54 14.16 2.44
CA LEU A 140 -71.21 14.31 3.73
C LEU A 140 -71.39 15.77 4.11
N LYS A 141 -70.39 16.64 3.88
CA LYS A 141 -70.52 18.09 4.06
C LYS A 141 -71.65 18.67 3.21
N LYS A 142 -71.75 18.29 1.93
CA LYS A 142 -72.84 18.73 1.04
C LYS A 142 -74.20 18.27 1.57
N ARG A 143 -74.33 17.02 2.02
CA ARG A 143 -75.57 16.50 2.62
C ARG A 143 -75.93 17.26 3.91
N ALA A 144 -74.96 17.51 4.78
CA ALA A 144 -75.16 18.27 6.01
C ALA A 144 -75.64 19.70 5.71
N ALA A 145 -75.04 20.38 4.72
CA ALA A 145 -75.47 21.71 4.29
C ALA A 145 -76.92 21.71 3.77
N ASN A 146 -77.35 20.64 3.10
CA ASN A 146 -78.73 20.49 2.59
C ASN A 146 -79.75 20.10 3.69
N MET A 147 -79.30 19.57 4.83
CA MET A 147 -80.15 19.16 5.95
C MET A 147 -80.38 20.27 6.99
N VAL A 148 -79.66 21.39 6.90
CA VAL A 148 -79.93 22.57 7.73
C VAL A 148 -81.11 23.34 7.11
N PRO A 149 -82.29 23.40 7.75
CA PRO A 149 -83.32 24.36 7.37
C PRO A 149 -82.81 25.74 7.76
N SER A 150 -82.89 26.70 6.83
CA SER A 150 -82.55 28.10 7.08
C SER A 150 -83.19 28.62 8.38
N PRO A 151 -82.39 29.18 9.29
CA PRO A 151 -82.81 30.29 10.12
C PRO A 151 -82.28 31.59 9.47
N GLY A 152 -83.16 32.59 9.41
CA GLY A 152 -82.83 33.94 8.95
C GLY A 152 -81.72 34.63 9.77
N PRO A 153 -81.31 35.83 9.32
CA PRO A 153 -79.98 36.38 9.55
C PRO A 153 -79.83 36.96 10.95
N LEU A 154 -78.90 36.40 11.73
CA LEU A 154 -78.43 37.03 12.96
C LEU A 154 -76.90 36.89 13.09
N ALA A 155 -76.32 38.04 13.38
CA ALA A 155 -75.00 38.27 13.95
C ALA A 155 -73.78 37.99 13.06
N ALA A 156 -73.35 39.07 12.42
CA ALA A 156 -71.98 39.31 12.04
C ALA A 156 -71.03 39.10 13.24
N MET A 157 -70.06 38.20 13.07
CA MET A 157 -68.75 38.29 13.74
C MET A 157 -67.68 37.93 12.70
N PRO A 158 -66.72 38.82 12.40
CA PRO A 158 -65.60 38.47 11.57
C PRO A 158 -64.55 37.80 12.46
N THR A 159 -64.41 36.48 12.36
CA THR A 159 -63.16 35.81 12.75
C THR A 159 -62.33 35.65 11.51
N GLU A 160 -61.49 36.65 11.28
CA GLU A 160 -60.43 36.68 10.30
C GLU A 160 -59.41 35.60 10.64
N VAL A 161 -59.64 34.37 10.17
CA VAL A 161 -58.58 33.36 10.09
C VAL A 161 -57.83 33.65 8.81
N THR A 162 -56.73 34.36 8.99
CA THR A 162 -55.78 34.71 7.94
C THR A 162 -55.27 33.44 7.26
N PRO A 163 -55.27 33.37 5.93
CA PRO A 163 -54.87 32.17 5.20
C PRO A 163 -53.37 31.90 5.31
N GLU A 164 -53.10 30.62 5.47
CA GLU A 164 -51.85 29.90 5.21
C GLU A 164 -50.97 30.62 4.16
N LYS A 165 -49.86 31.20 4.63
CA LYS A 165 -48.93 31.93 3.79
C LYS A 165 -48.23 30.97 2.84
N ALA A 166 -48.66 31.05 1.59
CA ALA A 166 -48.01 30.50 0.43
C ALA A 166 -46.52 30.92 0.35
N LYS A 167 -45.69 29.88 0.32
CA LYS A 167 -44.41 29.69 -0.36
C LYS A 167 -43.95 30.82 -1.31
N GLN A 168 -42.88 31.52 -0.93
CA GLN A 168 -41.89 32.19 -1.80
C GLN A 168 -40.57 32.38 -1.01
N PRO A 169 -39.42 32.61 -1.66
CA PRO A 169 -38.64 31.77 -2.57
C PRO A 169 -37.54 31.00 -1.81
N GLU A 170 -37.03 29.93 -2.43
CA GLU A 170 -36.08 28.96 -1.89
C GLU A 170 -34.69 29.59 -1.58
N GLU A 171 -34.56 30.26 -0.43
CA GLU A 171 -33.26 30.55 0.18
C GLU A 171 -32.68 29.19 0.63
N LEU A 172 -31.59 28.73 -0.01
CA LEU A 172 -30.91 27.50 0.38
C LEU A 172 -30.75 27.47 1.91
N SER A 173 -31.27 26.42 2.57
CA SER A 173 -31.09 26.31 4.01
C SER A 173 -29.60 26.35 4.37
N PRO A 174 -29.22 26.78 5.58
CA PRO A 174 -27.82 26.78 5.98
C PRO A 174 -27.12 25.42 5.82
N CYS A 175 -27.87 24.32 6.01
CA CYS A 175 -27.37 22.96 5.76
C CYS A 175 -27.25 22.63 4.27
N ASP A 176 -28.15 23.14 3.42
CA ASP A 176 -27.98 23.05 1.95
C ASP A 176 -26.74 23.78 1.48
N ALA A 177 -26.43 24.93 2.07
CA ALA A 177 -25.20 25.66 1.79
C ALA A 177 -23.95 24.86 2.19
N VAL A 178 -23.98 24.11 3.31
CA VAL A 178 -22.88 23.23 3.72
C VAL A 178 -22.67 22.08 2.72
N LEU A 179 -23.74 21.43 2.28
CA LEU A 179 -23.65 20.36 1.29
C LEU A 179 -23.19 20.87 -0.08
N ALA A 180 -23.68 22.05 -0.49
CA ALA A 180 -23.24 22.69 -1.72
C ALA A 180 -21.75 23.09 -1.67
N PHE A 181 -21.26 23.54 -0.51
CA PHE A 181 -19.82 23.78 -0.27
C PHE A 181 -18.99 22.51 -0.45
N MET A 182 -19.45 21.38 0.12
CA MET A 182 -18.74 20.09 -0.02
C MET A 182 -18.66 19.65 -1.48
N LYS A 183 -19.78 19.71 -2.22
CA LYS A 183 -19.81 19.37 -3.66
C LYS A 183 -18.94 20.29 -4.51
N ALA A 184 -18.99 21.60 -4.24
CA ALA A 184 -18.15 22.57 -4.95
C ALA A 184 -16.66 22.29 -4.72
N SER A 185 -16.28 22.01 -3.48
CA SER A 185 -14.92 21.66 -3.10
C SER A 185 -14.47 20.34 -3.73
N GLU A 186 -15.33 19.32 -3.77
CA GLU A 186 -15.01 18.04 -4.41
C GLU A 186 -14.68 18.20 -5.90
N ARG A 187 -15.45 19.01 -6.62
CA ARG A 187 -15.18 19.30 -8.04
C ARG A 187 -13.81 19.92 -8.23
N VAL A 188 -13.43 20.87 -7.38
CA VAL A 188 -12.10 21.50 -7.42
C VAL A 188 -11.00 20.47 -7.16
N VAL A 189 -11.16 19.62 -6.14
CA VAL A 189 -10.14 18.61 -5.81
C VAL A 189 -9.96 17.60 -6.95
N ARG A 190 -11.05 17.22 -7.64
CA ARG A 190 -11.00 16.29 -8.78
C ARG A 190 -10.40 16.91 -10.05
N GLN A 191 -10.59 18.21 -10.28
CA GLN A 191 -10.22 18.87 -11.54
C GLN A 191 -8.86 19.58 -11.50
N GLN A 192 -8.41 20.03 -10.33
CA GLN A 192 -7.22 20.87 -10.20
C GLN A 192 -6.15 20.22 -9.31
N LYS A 193 -4.89 20.65 -9.46
CA LYS A 193 -3.74 20.15 -8.67
C LYS A 193 -2.87 21.29 -8.14
N GLY A 194 -2.11 21.02 -7.08
CA GLY A 194 -1.11 21.94 -6.54
C GLY A 194 -1.68 23.31 -6.14
N GLY A 195 -0.93 24.38 -6.45
CA GLY A 195 -1.28 25.75 -6.04
C GLY A 195 -2.59 26.28 -6.63
N GLU A 196 -3.01 25.81 -7.82
CA GLU A 196 -4.29 26.19 -8.43
C GLU A 196 -5.47 25.67 -7.60
N ARG A 197 -5.40 24.40 -7.18
CA ARG A 197 -6.40 23.79 -6.30
C ARG A 197 -6.56 24.57 -5.00
N THR A 198 -5.45 24.97 -4.38
CA THR A 198 -5.46 25.74 -3.13
C THR A 198 -6.17 27.08 -3.30
N LYS A 199 -5.89 27.80 -4.40
CA LYS A 199 -6.55 29.08 -4.71
C LYS A 199 -8.05 28.90 -4.94
N ALA A 200 -8.45 27.90 -5.72
CA ALA A 200 -9.85 27.63 -6.00
C ALA A 200 -10.63 27.14 -4.77
N LEU A 201 -10.02 26.33 -3.90
CA LEU A 201 -10.65 25.93 -2.63
C LEU A 201 -10.86 27.11 -1.69
N GLU A 202 -9.93 28.06 -1.64
CA GLU A 202 -10.10 29.28 -0.83
C GLU A 202 -11.22 30.17 -1.40
N GLN A 203 -11.32 30.29 -2.73
CA GLN A 203 -12.45 30.98 -3.37
C GLN A 203 -13.80 30.34 -3.03
N VAL A 204 -13.89 29.01 -3.12
CA VAL A 204 -15.09 28.26 -2.73
C VAL A 204 -15.42 28.49 -1.25
N LYS A 205 -14.42 28.45 -0.37
CA LYS A 205 -14.62 28.72 1.06
C LYS A 205 -15.15 30.14 1.30
N GLN A 206 -14.59 31.16 0.65
CA GLN A 206 -15.06 32.54 0.76
C GLN A 206 -16.49 32.71 0.25
N GLN A 207 -16.85 32.05 -0.86
CA GLN A 207 -18.18 32.11 -1.44
C GLN A 207 -19.27 31.51 -0.53
N TYR A 208 -18.96 30.42 0.18
CA TYR A 208 -19.93 29.67 0.99
C TYR A 208 -19.89 30.01 2.48
N ALA A 209 -18.80 30.59 3.00
CA ALA A 209 -18.68 31.00 4.40
C ALA A 209 -19.86 31.82 4.95
N PRO A 210 -20.38 32.87 4.26
CA PRO A 210 -21.53 33.62 4.77
C PRO A 210 -22.82 32.78 4.74
N LYS A 211 -22.98 31.92 3.72
CA LYS A 211 -24.18 31.10 3.51
C LYS A 211 -24.31 29.96 4.52
N MET A 212 -23.19 29.47 5.04
CA MET A 212 -23.16 28.39 6.04
C MET A 212 -23.32 28.87 7.49
N LYS A 213 -23.39 30.18 7.77
CA LYS A 213 -23.35 30.70 9.16
C LYS A 213 -24.46 30.17 10.07
N GLY A 214 -25.64 29.88 9.53
CA GLY A 214 -26.77 29.34 10.29
C GLY A 214 -26.76 27.82 10.49
N ALA A 215 -25.75 27.11 9.98
CA ALA A 215 -25.66 25.65 10.10
C ALA A 215 -25.01 25.24 11.43
N PRO A 216 -25.35 24.06 11.98
CA PRO A 216 -24.73 23.55 13.19
C PRO A 216 -23.20 23.55 13.10
N GLU A 217 -22.51 24.01 14.14
CA GLU A 217 -21.05 24.15 14.13
C GLU A 217 -20.36 22.83 13.82
N LYS A 218 -20.86 21.72 14.38
CA LYS A 218 -20.39 20.36 14.11
C LYS A 218 -20.43 20.02 12.62
N ALA A 219 -21.50 20.40 11.91
CA ALA A 219 -21.62 20.19 10.46
C ALA A 219 -20.62 21.06 9.67
N ARG A 220 -20.49 22.34 10.00
CA ARG A 220 -19.55 23.24 9.31
C ARG A 220 -18.10 22.78 9.47
N LYS A 221 -17.72 22.37 10.69
CA LYS A 221 -16.37 21.87 10.99
C LYS A 221 -16.10 20.55 10.27
N ALA A 222 -17.04 19.60 10.35
CA ALA A 222 -16.92 18.32 9.65
C ALA A 222 -16.80 18.51 8.13
N ALA A 223 -17.55 19.46 7.53
CA ALA A 223 -17.44 19.79 6.12
C ALA A 223 -16.07 20.38 5.74
N GLN A 224 -15.51 21.28 6.56
CA GLN A 224 -14.16 21.82 6.33
C GLN A 224 -13.08 20.75 6.45
N ASP A 225 -13.17 19.88 7.44
CA ASP A 225 -12.23 18.79 7.63
C ASP A 225 -12.37 17.73 6.53
N TRP A 226 -13.59 17.52 6.01
CA TRP A 226 -13.84 16.67 4.84
C TRP A 226 -13.10 17.18 3.60
N VAL A 227 -13.12 18.49 3.34
CA VAL A 227 -12.38 19.09 2.23
C VAL A 227 -10.87 18.91 2.40
N LYS A 228 -10.34 19.13 3.61
CA LYS A 228 -8.91 18.91 3.90
C LYS A 228 -8.51 17.45 3.70
N GLU A 229 -9.28 16.52 4.26
CA GLU A 229 -9.00 15.09 4.08
C GLU A 229 -9.12 14.70 2.61
N GLY A 230 -10.06 15.28 1.87
CA GLY A 230 -10.22 15.10 0.43
C GLY A 230 -8.95 15.49 -0.32
N THR A 231 -8.39 16.67 -0.05
CA THR A 231 -7.14 17.08 -0.71
C THR A 231 -6.01 16.08 -0.48
N LYS A 232 -5.86 15.55 0.75
CA LYS A 232 -4.85 14.53 1.06
C LYS A 232 -5.13 13.20 0.37
N PHE A 233 -6.38 12.75 0.39
CA PHE A 233 -6.80 11.49 -0.22
C PHE A 233 -6.50 11.47 -1.72
N TRP A 234 -6.76 12.57 -2.42
CA TRP A 234 -6.51 12.66 -3.87
C TRP A 234 -5.03 12.83 -4.23
N ASP A 235 -4.20 13.30 -3.31
CA ASP A 235 -2.73 13.36 -3.50
C ASP A 235 -2.03 12.06 -3.07
N LYS A 236 -2.57 11.33 -2.08
CA LYS A 236 -2.08 10.05 -1.59
C LYS A 236 -3.23 9.23 -0.99
N SER A 237 -3.84 8.36 -1.80
CA SER A 237 -4.99 7.55 -1.39
C SER A 237 -4.58 6.44 -0.41
N SER A 238 -5.34 6.28 0.68
CA SER A 238 -5.22 5.16 1.63
C SER A 238 -6.61 4.74 2.14
N ASP A 239 -6.72 3.51 2.65
CA ASP A 239 -7.98 2.99 3.22
C ASP A 239 -8.44 3.83 4.43
N GLU A 240 -7.48 4.29 5.25
CA GLU A 240 -7.72 5.17 6.39
C GLU A 240 -8.35 6.52 5.96
N SER A 241 -7.82 7.15 4.91
CA SER A 241 -8.36 8.40 4.38
C SER A 241 -9.76 8.23 3.77
N SER A 242 -10.05 7.06 3.18
CA SER A 242 -11.39 6.73 2.66
C SER A 242 -12.42 6.63 3.78
N PHE A 243 -12.08 5.90 4.86
CA PHE A 243 -12.94 5.77 6.03
C PHE A 243 -13.21 7.13 6.70
N ARG A 244 -12.17 7.95 6.86
CA ARG A 244 -12.29 9.28 7.46
C ARG A 244 -13.17 10.22 6.63
N LEU A 245 -13.06 10.19 5.30
CA LEU A 245 -13.95 10.94 4.40
C LEU A 245 -15.42 10.52 4.57
N LEU A 246 -15.68 9.22 4.68
CA LEU A 246 -17.04 8.71 4.91
C LEU A 246 -17.59 9.15 6.27
N GLN A 247 -16.78 9.07 7.33
CA GLN A 247 -17.19 9.47 8.67
C GLN A 247 -17.51 10.98 8.76
N LEU A 248 -16.68 11.82 8.16
CA LEU A 248 -16.89 13.27 8.12
C LEU A 248 -18.15 13.62 7.32
N ARG A 249 -18.38 12.95 6.19
CA ARG A 249 -19.60 13.13 5.40
C ARG A 249 -20.85 12.74 6.19
N ASN A 250 -20.85 11.55 6.80
CA ASN A 250 -21.98 11.07 7.60
C ASN A 250 -22.26 12.01 8.79
N THR A 251 -21.21 12.54 9.43
CA THR A 251 -21.36 13.54 10.48
C THR A 251 -22.12 14.78 9.99
N VAL A 252 -21.81 15.30 8.80
CA VAL A 252 -22.54 16.44 8.21
C VAL A 252 -24.01 16.07 7.96
N LEU A 253 -24.24 14.90 7.34
CA LEU A 253 -25.58 14.42 6.99
C LEU A 253 -26.47 14.23 8.23
N GLU A 254 -25.97 13.53 9.25
CA GLU A 254 -26.68 13.32 10.51
C GLU A 254 -26.99 14.63 11.22
N THR A 255 -26.00 15.53 11.31
CA THR A 255 -26.17 16.81 11.99
C THR A 255 -27.15 17.72 11.25
N CYS A 256 -27.24 17.61 9.93
CA CYS A 256 -28.18 18.34 9.10
C CYS A 256 -29.51 17.63 8.86
N GLY A 257 -29.73 16.44 9.45
CA GLY A 257 -30.96 15.66 9.28
C GLY A 257 -31.23 15.24 7.83
N LYS A 258 -30.17 15.03 7.03
CA LYS A 258 -30.26 14.69 5.61
C LYS A 258 -29.77 13.28 5.34
N SER A 259 -30.41 12.59 4.40
CA SER A 259 -29.89 11.32 3.90
C SER A 259 -28.81 11.52 2.83
N ALA A 260 -27.93 10.52 2.65
CA ALA A 260 -26.93 10.54 1.59
C ALA A 260 -27.57 10.69 0.19
N ARG A 261 -28.73 10.04 -0.03
CA ARG A 261 -29.48 10.09 -1.29
C ARG A 261 -30.02 11.49 -1.59
N GLU A 262 -30.60 12.19 -0.61
CA GLU A 262 -31.08 13.57 -0.77
C GLU A 262 -29.93 14.56 -0.97
N ALA A 263 -28.81 14.31 -0.31
CA ALA A 263 -27.61 15.11 -0.47
C ALA A 263 -26.86 14.82 -1.78
N GLY A 264 -27.24 13.79 -2.56
CA GLY A 264 -26.63 13.44 -3.84
C GLY A 264 -25.18 12.93 -3.72
N PHE A 265 -24.91 12.14 -2.66
CA PHE A 265 -23.65 11.47 -2.38
C PHE A 265 -23.74 9.94 -2.52
#